data_AF-A0A7J0CBD8-F1
#
_entry.id   AF-A0A7J0CBD8-F1
#
_cell.length_a   1.000
_cell.length_b   1.000
_cell.length_c   1.000
_cell.angle_alpha   90.00
_cell.angle_beta   90.00
_cell.angle_gamma   90.00
#
_symmetry.space_group_name_H-M   'P 1'
#
loop_
_entity.id
_entity.type
_entity.pdbx_description
1 polymer ?
#
loop_
_entity_poly.entity_id
_entity_poly.type
_entity_poly.pdbx_seq_one_letter_code
_entity_poly.pdbx_strand_id
1 'polypeptide(L)'
;MEAVLAALEPGREPHTGVEFCAAVVLELCGPPREMFTATFCAARVVGWSANILEQAEDSQIIRPATRPRPSRSRHPDRPRGRPPLTPPRTPQIPVIVLAGFLGSGKTTLLNHLLQHRAGNRIGVIVNDFGAIEIDAMTVAGQVGSTVSLGNGCLCCAVDASELDTYLDTLTRPSARLDVIVIEASGLAEPQELVRMLLASDNPRIRYGGLVEVVDAAEFEGTRERHPEVDRHLAVADLVVLNKSDRVDEAEHARLREAVTAAGSGAAVVSAAYGRIDPGLLFDPVQRPDEDEGARQLTFEDLFLEERAAEAGAEHPGHLHTAYESVSFTSDVPLDPRRFMSFLDTRPEGLYRIKGFADFGAGDRDNRYALHAVGRFLRFVPQQWGRGEPRLTQLVLIGSGIDAEALREELSGCRESARPGPDMAQDADLERSMWGVLRYVEQAPDTP
;
A
#
# COMPACT_ATOMS: atom_id res chain seq x y z
N MET A 1 -17.56 21.86 38.84
CA MET A 1 -17.44 20.96 37.67
C MET A 1 -17.33 19.50 38.11
N GLU A 2 -16.27 19.11 38.82
CA GLU A 2 -16.09 17.73 39.34
C GLU A 2 -17.26 17.26 40.22
N ALA A 3 -17.79 18.12 41.08
CA ALA A 3 -18.96 17.81 41.93
C ALA A 3 -20.25 17.54 41.12
N VAL A 4 -20.43 18.20 39.97
CA VAL A 4 -21.60 17.98 39.08
C VAL A 4 -21.42 16.69 38.28
N LEU A 5 -20.19 16.41 37.84
CA LEU A 5 -19.84 15.17 37.13
C LEU A 5 -19.99 13.92 38.00
N ALA A 6 -19.58 14.00 39.27
CA ALA A 6 -19.77 12.91 40.23
C ALA A 6 -21.26 12.62 40.51
N ALA A 7 -22.14 13.61 40.34
CA ALA A 7 -23.58 13.45 40.51
C ALA A 7 -24.27 12.85 39.26
N LEU A 8 -23.78 13.17 38.06
CA LEU A 8 -24.36 12.70 36.79
C LEU A 8 -23.84 11.32 36.35
N GLU A 9 -22.56 11.00 36.57
CA GLU A 9 -21.97 9.70 36.22
C GLU A 9 -21.02 9.16 37.32
N PRO A 10 -21.56 8.52 38.37
CA PRO A 10 -20.74 8.00 39.47
C PRO A 10 -19.77 6.90 39.00
N GLY A 11 -18.46 7.11 39.19
CA GLY A 11 -17.41 6.13 38.92
C GLY A 11 -16.59 6.33 37.63
N ARG A 12 -16.83 7.41 36.89
CA ARG A 12 -16.01 7.80 35.73
C ARG A 12 -14.93 8.78 36.15
N GLU A 13 -13.65 8.43 35.99
CA GLU A 13 -12.54 9.38 36.13
C GLU A 13 -12.69 10.47 35.05
N PRO A 14 -12.81 11.75 35.43
CA PRO A 14 -12.97 12.84 34.46
C PRO A 14 -11.61 13.15 33.82
N HIS A 15 -11.42 12.72 32.58
CA HIS A 15 -10.32 13.23 31.75
C HIS A 15 -10.80 14.45 30.98
N THR A 16 -10.28 15.62 31.34
CA THR A 16 -10.66 16.92 30.79
C THR A 16 -10.14 17.10 29.37
N GLY A 17 -11.07 17.31 28.43
CA GLY A 17 -10.81 17.85 27.10
C GLY A 17 -11.66 19.10 26.87
N VAL A 18 -11.23 20.00 25.98
CA VAL A 18 -11.92 21.26 25.67
C VAL A 18 -13.39 21.03 25.28
N GLU A 19 -13.66 19.96 24.55
CA GLU A 19 -15.00 19.56 24.10
C GLU A 19 -15.91 19.17 25.25
N PHE A 20 -15.35 18.51 26.28
CA PHE A 20 -16.07 18.08 27.47
C PHE A 20 -16.39 19.27 28.38
N CYS A 21 -15.46 20.22 28.52
CA CYS A 21 -15.69 21.45 29.28
C CYS A 21 -16.76 22.34 28.62
N ALA A 22 -16.77 22.45 27.29
CA ALA A 22 -17.75 23.27 26.56
C ALA A 22 -19.19 22.73 26.73
N ALA A 23 -19.39 21.41 26.66
CA ALA A 23 -20.69 20.79 26.86
C ALA A 23 -21.23 21.00 28.28
N VAL A 24 -20.36 20.87 29.30
CA VAL A 24 -20.73 21.08 30.71
C VAL A 24 -21.06 22.54 31.00
N VAL A 25 -20.31 23.49 30.42
CA VAL A 25 -20.60 24.92 30.54
C VAL A 25 -21.95 25.25 29.89
N LEU A 26 -22.22 24.73 28.69
CA LEU A 26 -23.50 24.95 28.01
C LEU A 26 -24.67 24.34 28.78
N GLU A 27 -24.51 23.14 29.34
CA GLU A 27 -25.55 22.53 30.20
C GLU A 27 -25.84 23.41 31.44
N LEU A 28 -24.80 23.99 32.07
CA LEU A 28 -24.96 24.90 33.21
C LEU A 28 -25.57 26.25 32.84
N CYS A 29 -25.32 26.74 31.63
CA CYS A 29 -25.95 27.96 31.10
C CYS A 29 -27.44 27.76 30.76
N GLY A 30 -27.90 26.51 30.65
CA GLY A 30 -29.30 26.15 30.45
C GLY A 30 -29.95 26.69 29.18
N PRO A 31 -29.31 26.62 27.99
CA PRO A 31 -29.98 26.99 26.75
C PRO A 31 -31.17 26.05 26.51
N PRO A 32 -32.22 26.50 25.79
CA PRO A 32 -33.29 25.61 25.35
C PRO A 32 -32.71 24.39 24.63
N ARG A 33 -33.25 23.19 24.91
CA ARG A 33 -32.73 21.92 24.36
C ARG A 33 -32.57 21.92 22.84
N GLU A 34 -33.48 22.57 22.14
CA GLU A 34 -33.47 22.69 20.67
C GLU A 34 -32.28 23.53 20.17
N MET A 35 -31.79 24.46 20.99
CA MET A 35 -30.66 25.32 20.66
C MET A 35 -29.31 24.72 21.06
N PHE A 36 -29.29 23.73 21.95
CA PHE A 36 -28.04 23.16 22.50
C PHE A 36 -27.07 22.74 21.39
N THR A 37 -27.52 21.97 20.41
CA THR A 37 -26.68 21.49 19.29
C THR A 37 -26.13 22.64 18.45
N ALA A 38 -26.97 23.62 18.11
CA ALA A 38 -26.55 24.77 17.31
C ALA A 38 -25.56 25.66 18.07
N THR A 39 -25.82 25.92 19.36
CA THR A 39 -24.93 26.70 20.23
C THR A 39 -23.60 25.98 20.47
N PHE A 40 -23.63 24.66 20.67
CA PHE A 40 -22.43 23.84 20.80
C PHE A 40 -21.57 23.88 19.54
N CYS A 41 -22.18 23.70 18.36
CA CYS A 41 -21.48 23.80 17.07
C CYS A 41 -20.88 25.20 16.84
N ALA A 42 -21.64 26.26 17.09
CA ALA A 42 -21.15 27.64 16.94
C ALA A 42 -19.97 27.95 17.88
N ALA A 43 -20.05 27.50 19.14
CA ALA A 43 -18.97 27.64 20.11
C ALA A 43 -17.69 26.92 19.66
N ARG A 44 -17.82 25.76 19.01
CA ARG A 44 -16.66 25.05 18.43
C ARG A 44 -15.99 25.87 17.33
N VAL A 45 -16.75 26.46 16.41
CA VAL A 45 -16.18 27.27 15.32
C VAL A 45 -15.35 28.42 15.89
N VAL A 46 -15.87 29.14 16.90
CA VAL A 46 -15.13 30.22 17.57
C VAL A 46 -13.87 29.70 18.26
N GLY A 47 -13.95 28.55 18.95
CA GLY A 47 -12.78 27.93 19.59
C GLY A 47 -11.69 27.50 18.61
N TRP A 48 -12.08 26.93 17.46
CA TRP A 48 -11.15 26.58 16.39
C TRP A 48 -10.55 27.82 15.72
N SER A 49 -11.33 28.88 15.50
CA SER A 49 -10.82 30.16 14.98
C SER A 49 -9.82 30.83 15.93
N ALA A 50 -10.08 30.81 17.24
CA ALA A 50 -9.14 31.33 18.23
C ALA A 50 -7.84 30.51 18.25
N ASN A 51 -7.93 29.18 18.20
CA ASN A 51 -6.77 28.29 18.12
C ASN A 51 -5.95 28.51 16.84
N ILE A 52 -6.59 28.78 15.69
CA ILE A 52 -5.90 29.13 14.44
C ILE A 52 -5.15 30.46 14.58
N LEU A 53 -5.76 31.47 15.21
CA LEU A 53 -5.12 32.77 15.43
C LEU A 53 -3.94 32.66 16.40
N GLU A 54 -4.08 31.89 17.48
CA GLU A 54 -3.00 31.61 18.45
C GLU A 54 -1.85 30.83 17.80
N GLN A 55 -2.15 29.87 16.92
CA GLN A 55 -1.14 29.13 16.15
C GLN A 55 -0.43 30.00 15.11
N ALA A 56 -1.11 31.01 14.55
CA ALA A 56 -0.51 31.97 13.63
C ALA A 56 0.51 32.89 14.33
N GLU A 57 0.39 33.10 15.64
CA GLU A 57 1.36 33.89 16.43
C GLU A 57 2.55 33.05 16.92
N ASP A 58 2.34 31.83 17.43
CA ASP A 58 3.40 31.08 18.15
C ASP A 58 3.88 29.76 17.49
N SER A 59 3.37 29.38 16.31
CA SER A 59 3.82 28.21 15.52
C SER A 59 3.92 26.87 16.27
N GLN A 60 3.19 26.70 17.40
CA GLN A 60 3.12 25.45 18.14
C GLN A 60 1.77 24.76 17.96
N ILE A 61 1.78 23.49 17.53
CA ILE A 61 0.56 22.68 17.41
C ILE A 61 0.24 22.06 18.78
N ILE A 62 -0.75 22.60 19.48
CA ILE A 62 -1.30 22.00 20.70
C ILE A 62 -2.33 20.92 20.28
N ARG A 63 -1.97 19.63 20.41
CA ARG A 63 -2.93 18.52 20.29
C ARG A 63 -3.42 18.08 21.68
N PRO A 64 -4.74 18.09 21.96
CA PRO A 64 -5.28 17.45 23.15
C PRO A 64 -5.06 15.93 23.05
N ALA A 65 -4.25 15.36 23.93
CA ALA A 65 -3.99 13.93 23.95
C ALA A 65 -5.23 13.14 24.43
N THR A 66 -5.84 12.33 23.57
CA THR A 66 -6.82 11.31 23.96
C THR A 66 -6.16 9.93 23.84
N ARG A 67 -5.96 9.25 24.98
CA ARG A 67 -5.61 7.82 25.01
C ARG A 67 -6.88 6.99 24.93
N PRO A 68 -6.99 6.00 24.01
CA PRO A 68 -8.12 5.08 24.00
C PRO A 68 -8.07 4.16 25.23
N ARG A 69 -9.20 4.08 25.97
CA ARG A 69 -9.43 3.04 26.99
C ARG A 69 -9.93 1.76 26.30
N PRO A 70 -9.52 0.57 26.75
CA PRO A 70 -10.09 -0.68 26.27
C PRO A 70 -11.57 -0.79 26.70
N SER A 71 -12.46 -1.08 25.76
CA SER A 71 -13.88 -1.28 26.05
C SER A 71 -14.07 -2.57 26.87
N ARG A 72 -14.86 -2.48 27.95
CA ARG A 72 -15.30 -3.64 28.71
C ARG A 72 -16.33 -4.41 27.88
N SER A 73 -16.00 -5.63 27.50
CA SER A 73 -16.89 -6.57 26.83
C SER A 73 -18.14 -6.86 27.67
N ARG A 74 -19.31 -6.90 27.01
CA ARG A 74 -20.56 -7.43 27.58
C ARG A 74 -20.93 -8.74 26.87
N HIS A 75 -20.69 -9.85 27.58
CA HIS A 75 -21.37 -11.16 27.54
C HIS A 75 -21.43 -12.01 26.23
N PRO A 76 -21.63 -13.35 26.33
CA PRO A 76 -21.01 -14.35 25.47
C PRO A 76 -22.03 -15.11 24.61
N ASP A 77 -21.49 -15.99 23.76
CA ASP A 77 -22.15 -17.09 23.03
C ASP A 77 -22.98 -16.78 21.78
N ARG A 78 -22.30 -16.90 20.63
CA ARG A 78 -22.75 -17.77 19.53
C ARG A 78 -21.56 -18.23 18.68
N PRO A 79 -21.34 -19.54 18.46
CA PRO A 79 -20.23 -20.01 17.65
C PRO A 79 -20.60 -19.92 16.17
N ARG A 80 -19.96 -19.01 15.43
CA ARG A 80 -19.82 -19.15 13.98
C ARG A 80 -18.41 -19.63 13.72
N GLY A 81 -18.30 -20.81 13.11
CA GLY A 81 -17.01 -21.44 12.79
C GLY A 81 -16.16 -20.50 11.93
N ARG A 82 -15.06 -20.01 12.51
CA ARG A 82 -13.95 -19.45 11.74
C ARG A 82 -13.11 -20.63 11.22
N PRO A 83 -12.70 -20.63 9.94
CA PRO A 83 -11.67 -21.56 9.50
C PRO A 83 -10.37 -21.29 10.30
N PRO A 84 -9.54 -22.31 10.53
CA PRO A 84 -8.38 -22.19 11.41
C PRO A 84 -7.37 -21.20 10.82
N LEU A 85 -7.19 -20.08 11.53
CA LEU A 85 -6.07 -19.17 11.31
C LEU A 85 -4.81 -19.86 11.85
N THR A 86 -4.05 -20.49 10.95
CA THR A 86 -2.62 -20.73 11.16
C THR A 86 -1.97 -19.40 11.57
N PRO A 87 -1.09 -19.35 12.59
CA PRO A 87 -0.58 -18.07 13.08
C PRO A 87 0.19 -17.38 11.96
N PRO A 88 -0.21 -16.16 11.51
CA PRO A 88 0.58 -15.47 10.52
C PRO A 88 1.89 -15.07 11.19
N ARG A 89 3.02 -15.45 10.57
CA ARG A 89 4.25 -14.67 10.69
C ARG A 89 3.87 -13.20 10.50
N THR A 90 4.43 -12.32 11.33
CA THR A 90 4.12 -10.88 11.37
C THR A 90 4.00 -10.36 9.93
N PRO A 91 2.82 -9.89 9.50
CA PRO A 91 2.61 -9.51 8.10
C PRO A 91 3.59 -8.39 7.74
N GLN A 92 4.43 -8.66 6.74
CA GLN A 92 5.41 -7.69 6.26
C GLN A 92 4.72 -6.55 5.52
N ILE A 93 5.02 -5.33 5.93
CA ILE A 93 4.48 -4.10 5.36
C ILE A 93 5.23 -3.81 4.03
N PRO A 94 4.54 -3.77 2.87
CA PRO A 94 5.15 -3.34 1.62
C PRO A 94 5.65 -1.89 1.70
N VAL A 95 6.88 -1.67 1.25
CA VAL A 95 7.49 -0.35 1.10
C VAL A 95 7.58 0.00 -0.37
N ILE A 96 6.88 1.05 -0.78
CA ILE A 96 6.80 1.52 -2.16
C ILE A 96 7.66 2.76 -2.30
N VAL A 97 8.56 2.77 -3.29
CA VAL A 97 9.39 3.94 -3.60
C VAL A 97 8.72 4.72 -4.72
N LEU A 98 8.45 5.99 -4.49
CA LEU A 98 7.92 6.92 -5.47
C LEU A 98 9.05 7.86 -5.93
N ALA A 99 9.51 7.65 -7.16
CA ALA A 99 10.58 8.40 -7.80
C ALA A 99 10.06 9.13 -9.05
N GLY A 100 10.93 9.90 -9.70
CA GLY A 100 10.56 10.79 -10.79
C GLY A 100 11.25 12.15 -10.72
N PHE A 101 11.51 12.75 -11.87
CA PHE A 101 12.15 14.06 -11.97
C PHE A 101 11.33 15.18 -11.29
N LEU A 102 11.94 16.34 -11.03
CA LEU A 102 11.25 17.47 -10.41
C LEU A 102 10.07 17.93 -11.28
N GLY A 103 8.93 18.17 -10.64
CA GLY A 103 7.72 18.61 -11.34
C GLY A 103 6.95 17.50 -12.07
N SER A 104 7.39 16.23 -12.04
CA SER A 104 6.64 15.13 -12.67
C SER A 104 5.28 14.83 -12.02
N GLY A 105 5.08 15.31 -10.79
CA GLY A 105 3.82 15.18 -10.04
C GLY A 105 3.83 14.05 -9.01
N LYS A 106 5.01 13.64 -8.52
CA LYS A 106 5.16 12.68 -7.39
C LYS A 106 4.28 13.03 -6.20
N THR A 107 4.43 14.23 -5.63
CA THR A 107 3.64 14.69 -4.47
C THR A 107 2.14 14.71 -4.77
N THR A 108 1.75 15.03 -6.01
CA THR A 108 0.34 14.96 -6.45
C THR A 108 -0.18 13.52 -6.44
N LEU A 109 0.61 12.57 -6.96
CA LEU A 109 0.27 11.14 -6.91
C LEU A 109 0.24 10.62 -5.47
N LEU A 110 1.21 11.00 -4.63
CA LEU A 110 1.23 10.65 -3.22
C LEU A 110 -0.06 11.13 -2.54
N ASN A 111 -0.43 12.39 -2.71
CA ASN A 111 -1.68 12.94 -2.16
C ASN A 111 -2.91 12.19 -2.69
N HIS A 112 -2.92 11.80 -3.96
CA HIS A 112 -3.97 10.96 -4.51
C HIS A 112 -4.08 9.61 -3.77
N LEU A 113 -2.97 8.91 -3.53
CA LEU A 113 -2.96 7.65 -2.75
C LEU A 113 -3.42 7.85 -1.31
N LEU A 114 -3.05 8.98 -0.71
CA LEU A 114 -3.41 9.38 0.64
C LEU A 114 -4.89 9.77 0.78
N GLN A 115 -5.55 10.17 -0.30
CA GLN A 115 -7.00 10.43 -0.32
C GLN A 115 -7.78 9.14 -0.62
N HIS A 116 -7.23 8.26 -1.46
CA HIS A 116 -7.91 7.06 -1.94
C HIS A 116 -7.32 5.78 -1.33
N ARG A 117 -7.17 5.74 0.00
CA ARG A 117 -6.41 4.66 0.68
C ARG A 117 -7.08 3.28 0.63
N ALA A 118 -8.33 3.18 0.22
CA ALA A 118 -9.11 1.92 0.20
C ALA A 118 -9.03 1.14 1.53
N GLY A 119 -9.22 1.85 2.64
CA GLY A 119 -9.15 1.31 4.01
C GLY A 119 -7.73 1.15 4.59
N ASN A 120 -6.68 1.37 3.80
CA ASN A 120 -5.29 1.23 4.25
C ASN A 120 -4.84 2.40 5.14
N ARG A 121 -4.04 2.08 6.15
CA ARG A 121 -3.17 3.01 6.88
C ARG A 121 -1.83 3.07 6.17
N ILE A 122 -1.65 4.13 5.41
CA ILE A 122 -0.40 4.43 4.71
C ILE A 122 0.49 5.24 5.65
N GLY A 123 1.74 4.81 5.85
CA GLY A 123 2.81 5.63 6.41
C GLY A 123 3.62 6.25 5.28
N VAL A 124 4.13 7.46 5.50
CA VAL A 124 4.86 8.18 4.47
C VAL A 124 6.20 8.66 5.01
N ILE A 125 7.25 8.45 4.21
CA ILE A 125 8.56 9.08 4.37
C ILE A 125 8.71 10.06 3.19
N VAL A 126 8.69 11.36 3.47
CA VAL A 126 8.92 12.39 2.45
C VAL A 126 10.33 12.92 2.63
N ASN A 127 11.12 12.91 1.56
CA ASN A 127 12.44 13.52 1.56
C ASN A 127 12.36 14.95 1.00
N ASP A 128 12.29 15.94 1.89
CA ASP A 128 12.20 17.35 1.51
C ASP A 128 13.59 17.98 1.23
N PHE A 129 13.63 18.99 0.37
CA PHE A 129 14.82 19.81 0.09
C PHE A 129 14.58 21.23 0.59
N GLY A 130 15.10 21.56 1.79
CA GLY A 130 15.10 22.92 2.30
C GLY A 130 14.89 23.01 3.81
N ALA A 131 14.97 24.22 4.37
CA ALA A 131 14.69 24.49 5.78
C ALA A 131 13.19 24.57 6.11
N ILE A 132 12.32 24.47 5.09
CA ILE A 132 10.86 24.54 5.21
C ILE A 132 10.31 23.26 4.59
N GLU A 133 9.63 22.44 5.40
CA GLU A 133 9.13 21.12 5.01
C GLU A 133 7.79 21.22 4.24
N ILE A 134 7.78 21.86 3.06
CA ILE A 134 6.55 22.15 2.28
C ILE A 134 5.85 20.84 1.85
N ASP A 135 6.59 19.81 1.47
CA ASP A 135 6.01 18.57 0.97
C ASP A 135 5.44 17.73 2.13
N ALA A 136 6.10 17.74 3.29
CA ALA A 136 5.56 17.14 4.51
C ALA A 136 4.32 17.89 5.03
N MET A 137 4.28 19.22 4.91
CA MET A 137 3.11 20.06 5.26
C MET A 137 1.91 19.81 4.34
N THR A 138 2.14 19.57 3.05
CA THR A 138 1.08 19.25 2.07
C THR A 138 0.41 17.91 2.39
N VAL A 139 1.17 16.98 2.97
CA VAL A 139 0.74 15.64 3.35
C VAL A 139 0.18 15.58 4.79
N ALA A 140 0.49 16.58 5.62
CA ALA A 140 0.07 16.65 7.02
C ALA A 140 -1.45 16.77 7.15
N GLY A 141 -2.06 15.83 7.89
CA GLY A 141 -3.50 15.82 8.20
C GLY A 141 -4.28 14.65 7.61
N GLN A 142 -3.70 13.90 6.66
CA GLN A 142 -4.37 12.75 6.07
C GLN A 142 -3.73 11.40 6.44
N VAL A 143 -2.51 11.37 6.98
CA VAL A 143 -1.71 10.15 7.18
C VAL A 143 -1.93 9.50 8.55
N GLY A 144 -1.78 8.17 8.61
CA GLY A 144 -1.75 7.44 9.89
C GLY A 144 -0.50 7.70 10.73
N SER A 145 0.64 7.91 10.07
CA SER A 145 1.90 8.40 10.65
C SER A 145 2.78 9.00 9.55
N THR A 146 3.28 10.22 9.73
CA THR A 146 4.33 10.82 8.90
C THR A 146 5.62 10.89 9.69
N VAL A 147 6.74 10.59 9.04
CA VAL A 147 8.04 10.97 9.58
C VAL A 147 8.73 11.83 8.52
N SER A 148 9.14 13.03 8.95
CA SER A 148 9.85 14.00 8.12
C SER A 148 11.33 13.95 8.49
N LEU A 149 12.21 13.96 7.50
CA LEU A 149 13.66 14.02 7.69
C LEU A 149 14.10 15.48 7.84
N GLY A 150 14.20 15.97 9.07
CA GLY A 150 14.53 17.37 9.33
C GLY A 150 16.02 17.77 9.16
N ASN A 151 16.95 16.82 8.94
CA ASN A 151 18.40 17.11 8.98
C ASN A 151 19.25 16.41 7.90
N GLY A 152 18.73 16.13 6.71
CA GLY A 152 19.56 15.65 5.60
C GLY A 152 18.82 14.76 4.60
N CYS A 153 19.13 14.96 3.32
CA CYS A 153 18.47 14.28 2.22
C CYS A 153 18.71 12.76 2.22
N LEU A 154 17.66 11.97 1.96
CA LEU A 154 17.73 10.55 1.56
C LEU A 154 18.71 10.30 0.40
N CYS A 155 19.00 11.33 -0.39
CA CYS A 155 19.88 11.29 -1.56
C CYS A 155 21.25 11.96 -1.40
N CYS A 156 21.60 12.53 -0.23
CA CYS A 156 22.92 13.17 -0.07
C CYS A 156 23.70 12.76 1.19
N ALA A 157 23.07 12.15 2.20
CA ALA A 157 23.78 11.61 3.37
C ALA A 157 22.93 10.66 4.26
N VAL A 158 21.89 10.01 3.74
CA VAL A 158 21.19 8.98 4.53
C VAL A 158 21.95 7.67 4.38
N ASP A 159 22.63 7.29 5.45
CA ASP A 159 23.16 5.95 5.60
C ASP A 159 21.99 4.96 5.76
N ALA A 160 22.17 3.70 5.36
CA ALA A 160 21.15 2.65 5.49
C ALA A 160 20.60 2.56 6.92
N SER A 161 21.45 2.89 7.91
CA SER A 161 21.12 2.96 9.34
C SER A 161 20.04 3.98 9.70
N GLU A 162 19.96 5.11 9.00
CA GLU A 162 18.92 6.12 9.22
C GLU A 162 17.58 5.70 8.60
N LEU A 163 17.61 5.15 7.38
CA LEU A 163 16.41 4.58 6.73
C LEU A 163 15.80 3.48 7.60
N ASP A 164 16.63 2.57 8.12
CA ASP A 164 16.19 1.51 9.03
C ASP A 164 15.54 2.06 10.31
N THR A 165 16.05 3.17 10.86
CA THR A 165 15.47 3.81 12.04
C THR A 165 14.04 4.34 11.77
N TYR A 166 13.82 4.94 10.61
CA TYR A 166 12.49 5.39 10.20
C TYR A 166 11.54 4.21 9.97
N LEU A 167 12.01 3.18 9.27
CA LEU A 167 11.24 1.96 9.02
C LEU A 167 10.92 1.24 10.32
N ASP A 168 11.83 1.17 11.29
CA ASP A 168 11.57 0.59 12.60
C ASP A 168 10.50 1.33 13.38
N THR A 169 10.45 2.65 13.25
CA THR A 169 9.41 3.48 13.87
C THR A 169 8.05 3.26 13.22
N LEU A 170 8.00 3.24 11.89
CA LEU A 170 6.77 3.06 11.12
C LEU A 170 6.24 1.62 11.21
N THR A 171 7.11 0.63 11.36
CA THR A 171 6.72 -0.79 11.48
C THR A 171 6.37 -1.23 12.90
N ARG A 172 6.35 -0.31 13.88
CA ARG A 172 5.90 -0.64 15.24
C ARG A 172 4.47 -1.18 15.18
N PRO A 173 4.14 -2.28 15.88
CA PRO A 173 2.77 -2.84 15.87
C PRO A 173 1.68 -1.83 16.26
N SER A 174 2.02 -0.82 17.08
CA SER A 174 1.12 0.27 17.46
C SER A 174 0.72 1.17 16.30
N ALA A 175 1.56 1.31 15.28
CA ALA A 175 1.29 2.16 14.11
C ALA A 175 0.22 1.54 13.19
N ARG A 176 0.08 0.20 13.20
CA ARG A 176 -0.90 -0.57 12.40
C ARG A 176 -0.91 -0.15 10.93
N LEU A 177 0.25 0.15 10.36
CA LEU A 177 0.37 0.50 8.96
C LEU A 177 0.23 -0.75 8.09
N ASP A 178 -0.44 -0.58 6.95
CA ASP A 178 -0.58 -1.64 5.95
C ASP A 178 0.39 -1.45 4.79
N VAL A 179 0.84 -0.20 4.57
CA VAL A 179 1.74 0.20 3.46
C VAL A 179 2.62 1.35 3.92
N ILE A 180 3.88 1.37 3.47
CA ILE A 180 4.76 2.54 3.59
C ILE A 180 5.07 3.05 2.18
N VAL A 181 4.98 4.36 1.97
CA VAL A 181 5.39 5.03 0.74
C VAL A 181 6.56 5.96 1.04
N ILE A 182 7.63 5.83 0.28
CA ILE A 182 8.81 6.69 0.36
C ILE A 182 8.82 7.58 -0.88
N GLU A 183 8.61 8.88 -0.71
CA GLU A 183 8.80 9.86 -1.78
C GLU A 183 10.29 10.22 -1.87
N ALA A 184 10.90 9.81 -2.97
CA ALA A 184 12.27 10.18 -3.31
C ALA A 184 12.31 11.61 -3.86
N SER A 185 13.40 12.33 -3.57
CA SER A 185 13.62 13.65 -4.18
C SER A 185 13.78 13.51 -5.70
N GLY A 186 13.42 14.56 -6.45
CA GLY A 186 13.62 14.58 -7.90
C GLY A 186 15.08 14.54 -8.37
N LEU A 187 16.05 14.63 -7.46
CA LEU A 187 17.49 14.43 -7.71
C LEU A 187 18.03 13.13 -7.09
N ALA A 188 17.20 12.35 -6.42
CA ALA A 188 17.64 11.10 -5.80
C ALA A 188 17.95 10.05 -6.86
N GLU A 189 18.93 9.18 -6.58
CA GLU A 189 19.21 7.99 -7.39
C GLU A 189 18.32 6.84 -6.89
N PRO A 190 17.24 6.47 -7.61
CA PRO A 190 16.25 5.49 -7.12
C PRO A 190 16.86 4.11 -6.91
N GLN A 191 17.88 3.76 -7.69
CA GLN A 191 18.59 2.49 -7.59
C GLN A 191 19.19 2.27 -6.20
N GLU A 192 19.71 3.34 -5.58
CA GLU A 192 20.33 3.24 -4.26
C GLU A 192 19.28 3.04 -3.17
N LEU A 193 18.11 3.69 -3.28
CA LEU A 193 17.00 3.47 -2.34
C LEU A 193 16.50 2.03 -2.38
N VAL A 194 16.35 1.48 -3.59
CA VAL A 194 15.96 0.08 -3.77
C VAL A 194 17.02 -0.84 -3.14
N ARG A 195 18.31 -0.60 -3.38
CA ARG A 195 19.40 -1.39 -2.77
C ARG A 195 19.36 -1.35 -1.24
N MET A 196 19.19 -0.18 -0.64
CA MET A 196 19.08 -0.05 0.81
C MET A 196 17.86 -0.80 1.36
N LEU A 197 16.70 -0.69 0.71
CA LEU A 197 15.50 -1.43 1.13
C LEU A 197 15.66 -2.96 1.03
N LEU A 198 16.35 -3.43 -0.02
CA LEU A 198 16.64 -4.86 -0.20
C LEU A 198 17.72 -5.37 0.76
N ALA A 199 18.61 -4.49 1.21
CA ALA A 199 19.66 -4.80 2.19
C ALA A 199 19.21 -4.62 3.65
N SER A 200 18.02 -4.05 3.89
CA SER A 200 17.49 -3.82 5.24
C SER A 200 17.24 -5.15 5.95
N ASP A 201 17.74 -5.25 7.19
CA ASP A 201 17.52 -6.40 8.07
C ASP A 201 16.14 -6.36 8.77
N ASN A 202 15.29 -5.38 8.45
CA ASN A 202 14.01 -5.22 9.13
C ASN A 202 13.03 -6.35 8.73
N PRO A 203 12.68 -7.30 9.64
CA PRO A 203 11.87 -8.45 9.27
C PRO A 203 10.39 -8.10 9.02
N ARG A 204 9.99 -6.86 9.32
CA ARG A 204 8.60 -6.37 9.21
C ARG A 204 8.32 -5.61 7.92
N ILE A 205 9.31 -5.40 7.06
CA ILE A 205 9.10 -4.79 5.76
C ILE A 205 9.28 -5.81 4.65
N ARG A 206 8.82 -5.44 3.46
CA ARG A 206 9.19 -6.08 2.21
C ARG A 206 9.19 -5.04 1.10
N TYR A 207 9.98 -5.28 0.07
CA TYR A 207 9.95 -4.45 -1.13
C TYR A 207 8.55 -4.49 -1.78
N GLY A 208 7.99 -3.31 -2.01
CA GLY A 208 6.65 -3.10 -2.57
C GLY A 208 6.65 -2.58 -4.01
N GLY A 209 7.81 -2.20 -4.56
CA GLY A 209 7.97 -1.72 -5.93
C GLY A 209 8.53 -0.30 -6.03
N LEU A 210 9.18 -0.01 -7.15
CA LEU A 210 9.63 1.31 -7.56
C LEU A 210 8.68 1.87 -8.63
N VAL A 211 8.04 2.98 -8.30
CA VAL A 211 7.15 3.73 -9.17
C VAL A 211 7.89 4.96 -9.69
N GLU A 212 8.13 5.01 -10.99
CA GLU A 212 8.77 6.15 -11.65
C GLU A 212 7.70 7.06 -12.28
N VAL A 213 7.55 8.28 -11.76
CA VAL A 213 6.59 9.26 -12.26
C VAL A 213 7.26 10.16 -13.28
N VAL A 214 6.71 10.17 -14.49
CA VAL A 214 7.22 10.90 -15.65
C VAL A 214 6.23 11.98 -16.05
N ASP A 215 6.71 13.19 -16.33
CA ASP A 215 5.90 14.23 -16.98
C ASP A 215 5.79 13.92 -18.47
N ALA A 216 4.62 13.46 -18.93
CA ALA A 216 4.40 13.11 -20.32
C ALA A 216 4.66 14.30 -21.27
N ALA A 217 4.30 15.52 -20.87
CA ALA A 217 4.41 16.70 -21.72
C ALA A 217 5.84 17.23 -21.87
N GLU A 218 6.72 16.91 -20.92
CA GLU A 218 8.10 17.44 -20.87
C GLU A 218 9.15 16.34 -20.99
N PHE A 219 8.74 15.09 -21.27
CA PHE A 219 9.60 13.91 -21.17
C PHE A 219 10.82 13.98 -22.08
N GLU A 220 10.62 14.25 -23.37
CA GLU A 220 11.71 14.29 -24.36
C GLU A 220 12.76 15.35 -23.97
N GLY A 221 12.32 16.57 -23.70
CA GLY A 221 13.21 17.66 -23.28
C GLY A 221 13.87 17.41 -21.92
N THR A 222 13.23 16.65 -21.03
CA THR A 222 13.84 16.24 -19.76
C THR A 222 14.94 15.21 -20.01
N ARG A 223 14.67 14.19 -20.82
CA ARG A 223 15.60 13.13 -21.19
C ARG A 223 16.84 13.66 -21.92
N GLU A 224 16.68 14.66 -22.79
CA GLU A 224 17.81 15.30 -23.48
C GLU A 224 18.76 16.02 -22.52
N ARG A 225 18.22 16.70 -21.51
CA ARG A 225 19.00 17.42 -20.50
C ARG A 225 19.54 16.51 -19.39
N HIS A 226 18.84 15.41 -19.12
CA HIS A 226 19.10 14.47 -18.04
C HIS A 226 19.05 13.02 -18.54
N PRO A 227 20.12 12.54 -19.23
CA PRO A 227 20.18 11.18 -19.76
C PRO A 227 20.08 10.08 -18.68
N GLU A 228 20.33 10.42 -17.42
CA GLU A 228 20.15 9.53 -16.27
C GLU A 228 18.72 9.01 -16.10
N VAL A 229 17.70 9.72 -16.62
CA VAL A 229 16.29 9.29 -16.57
C VAL A 229 16.11 7.92 -17.21
N ASP A 230 16.85 7.58 -18.27
CA ASP A 230 16.78 6.26 -18.89
C ASP A 230 17.21 5.16 -17.92
N ARG A 231 18.22 5.43 -17.07
CA ARG A 231 18.67 4.49 -16.03
C ARG A 231 17.62 4.31 -14.94
N HIS A 232 16.82 5.34 -14.65
CA HIS A 232 15.72 5.29 -13.67
C HIS A 232 14.55 4.48 -14.24
N LEU A 233 14.18 4.73 -15.50
CA LEU A 233 13.16 3.96 -16.22
C LEU A 233 13.51 2.47 -16.33
N ALA A 234 14.78 2.15 -16.58
CA ALA A 234 15.24 0.77 -16.72
C ALA A 234 15.11 -0.07 -15.43
N VAL A 235 15.08 0.57 -14.27
CA VAL A 235 14.94 -0.10 -12.96
C VAL A 235 13.55 0.02 -12.36
N ALA A 236 12.68 0.86 -12.95
CA ALA A 236 11.31 1.02 -12.50
C ALA A 236 10.54 -0.31 -12.61
N ASP A 237 9.68 -0.57 -11.63
CA ASP A 237 8.74 -1.68 -11.67
C ASP A 237 7.41 -1.22 -12.30
N LEU A 238 7.04 0.05 -12.12
CA LEU A 238 5.88 0.72 -12.72
C LEU A 238 6.30 2.11 -13.20
N VAL A 239 5.92 2.48 -14.41
CA VAL A 239 6.05 3.84 -14.93
C VAL A 239 4.68 4.49 -14.98
N VAL A 240 4.56 5.66 -14.35
CA VAL A 240 3.37 6.50 -14.42
C VAL A 240 3.67 7.69 -15.33
N LEU A 241 3.14 7.66 -16.54
CA LEU A 241 3.13 8.79 -17.46
C LEU A 241 2.07 9.78 -16.96
N ASN A 242 2.44 10.72 -16.11
CA ASN A 242 1.54 11.73 -15.57
C ASN A 242 1.40 12.93 -16.52
N LYS A 243 0.34 13.72 -16.31
CA LYS A 243 -0.03 14.85 -17.18
C LYS A 243 -0.32 14.42 -18.62
N SER A 244 -0.81 13.19 -18.81
CA SER A 244 -1.19 12.68 -20.14
C SER A 244 -2.31 13.49 -20.80
N ASP A 245 -3.06 14.29 -20.03
CA ASP A 245 -4.06 15.23 -20.54
C ASP A 245 -3.47 16.38 -21.39
N ARG A 246 -2.13 16.52 -21.38
CA ARG A 246 -1.42 17.57 -22.13
C ARG A 246 -0.78 17.09 -23.44
N VAL A 247 -0.85 15.79 -23.74
CA VAL A 247 -0.26 15.18 -24.95
C VAL A 247 -1.34 14.54 -25.80
N ASP A 248 -1.12 14.46 -27.11
CA ASP A 248 -2.02 13.75 -28.01
C ASP A 248 -1.69 12.24 -28.09
N GLU A 249 -2.55 11.46 -28.74
CA GLU A 249 -2.38 10.00 -28.86
C GLU A 249 -1.09 9.61 -29.61
N ALA A 250 -0.68 10.41 -30.60
CA ALA A 250 0.52 10.11 -31.38
C ALA A 250 1.79 10.36 -30.55
N GLU A 251 1.80 11.41 -29.74
CA GLU A 251 2.84 11.69 -28.76
C GLU A 251 2.85 10.63 -27.66
N HIS A 252 1.69 10.25 -27.15
CA HIS A 252 1.56 9.19 -26.15
C HIS A 252 2.17 7.87 -26.61
N ALA A 253 1.88 7.45 -27.85
CA ALA A 253 2.48 6.25 -28.45
C ALA A 253 4.02 6.36 -28.52
N ARG A 254 4.56 7.51 -28.94
CA ARG A 254 6.01 7.75 -28.96
C ARG A 254 6.63 7.69 -27.57
N LEU A 255 5.96 8.24 -26.56
CA LEU A 255 6.42 8.19 -25.16
C LEU A 255 6.48 6.74 -24.66
N ARG A 256 5.45 5.93 -24.93
CA ARG A 256 5.46 4.51 -24.59
C ARG A 256 6.62 3.77 -25.25
N GLU A 257 6.82 3.98 -26.55
CA GLU A 257 7.96 3.39 -27.28
C GLU A 257 9.30 3.83 -26.69
N ALA A 258 9.44 5.11 -26.31
CA ALA A 258 10.66 5.64 -25.72
C ALA A 258 10.96 5.04 -24.33
N VAL A 259 9.94 4.83 -23.50
CA VAL A 259 10.05 4.15 -22.19
C VAL A 259 10.49 2.70 -22.37
N THR A 260 9.86 1.98 -23.31
CA THR A 260 10.27 0.60 -23.65
C THR A 260 11.71 0.56 -24.19
N ALA A 261 12.07 1.50 -25.08
CA ALA A 261 13.41 1.61 -25.66
C ALA A 261 14.50 1.98 -24.64
N ALA A 262 14.16 2.65 -23.54
CA ALA A 262 15.06 2.88 -22.42
C ALA A 262 15.40 1.60 -21.65
N GLY A 263 14.83 0.45 -22.04
CA GLY A 263 15.06 -0.85 -21.40
C GLY A 263 14.12 -1.10 -20.22
N SER A 264 13.05 -0.30 -20.09
CA SER A 264 12.03 -0.53 -19.07
C SER A 264 11.16 -1.72 -19.46
N GLY A 265 11.21 -2.79 -18.65
CA GLY A 265 10.23 -3.87 -18.68
C GLY A 265 9.02 -3.59 -17.79
N ALA A 266 8.87 -2.35 -17.32
CA ALA A 266 7.83 -1.95 -16.39
C ALA A 266 6.47 -1.89 -17.09
N ALA A 267 5.40 -2.13 -16.32
CA ALA A 267 4.08 -1.72 -16.76
C ALA A 267 4.03 -0.18 -16.88
N VAL A 268 3.34 0.32 -17.91
CA VAL A 268 3.21 1.76 -18.15
C VAL A 268 1.74 2.18 -18.05
N VAL A 269 1.46 3.03 -17.07
CA VAL A 269 0.11 3.57 -16.79
C VAL A 269 0.10 5.07 -17.09
N SER A 270 -0.97 5.54 -17.71
CA SER A 270 -1.16 6.96 -18.03
C SER A 270 -1.99 7.63 -16.97
N ALA A 271 -1.65 8.83 -16.55
CA ALA A 271 -2.37 9.53 -15.50
C ALA A 271 -2.52 11.01 -15.82
N ALA A 272 -3.62 11.58 -15.35
CA ALA A 272 -3.80 13.02 -15.25
C ALA A 272 -3.93 13.38 -13.77
N TYR A 273 -3.27 14.44 -13.34
CA TYR A 273 -3.30 14.91 -11.95
C TYR A 273 -2.88 13.83 -10.92
N GLY A 274 -1.96 12.93 -11.28
CA GLY A 274 -1.48 11.85 -10.41
C GLY A 274 -2.53 10.78 -10.09
N ARG A 275 -3.68 10.78 -10.78
CA ARG A 275 -4.78 9.85 -10.53
C ARG A 275 -4.50 8.50 -11.17
N ILE A 276 -4.20 7.51 -10.33
CA ILE A 276 -4.09 6.09 -10.69
C ILE A 276 -4.94 5.26 -9.73
N ASP A 277 -5.24 4.01 -10.07
CA ASP A 277 -5.89 3.12 -9.10
C ASP A 277 -4.87 2.67 -8.02
N PRO A 278 -5.12 2.94 -6.73
CA PRO A 278 -4.24 2.51 -5.63
C PRO A 278 -4.08 0.98 -5.55
N GLY A 279 -5.04 0.22 -6.05
CA GLY A 279 -5.04 -1.24 -6.17
C GLY A 279 -3.89 -1.82 -7.01
N LEU A 280 -3.32 -1.00 -7.91
CA LEU A 280 -2.05 -1.33 -8.57
C LEU A 280 -0.93 -1.54 -7.54
N LEU A 281 -0.85 -0.63 -6.57
CA LEU A 281 0.26 -0.50 -5.63
C LEU A 281 0.08 -1.37 -4.38
N PHE A 282 -1.13 -1.42 -3.82
CA PHE A 282 -1.42 -2.15 -2.59
C PHE A 282 -2.86 -2.66 -2.53
N ASP A 283 -3.08 -3.65 -1.66
CA ASP A 283 -4.39 -4.31 -1.57
C ASP A 283 -5.33 -3.52 -0.66
N PRO A 284 -6.63 -3.45 -0.97
CA PRO A 284 -7.61 -2.84 -0.07
C PRO A 284 -7.72 -3.64 1.23
N VAL A 285 -7.76 -2.95 2.37
CA VAL A 285 -7.92 -3.57 3.69
C VAL A 285 -9.32 -3.31 4.20
N GLN A 286 -10.11 -4.38 4.36
CA GLN A 286 -11.40 -4.28 5.01
C GLN A 286 -11.20 -4.22 6.53
N ARG A 287 -11.46 -3.06 7.12
CA ARG A 287 -11.49 -2.88 8.57
C ARG A 287 -12.95 -2.88 9.04
N PRO A 288 -13.30 -3.68 10.06
CA PRO A 288 -14.57 -3.52 10.73
C PRO A 288 -14.65 -2.11 11.33
N ASP A 289 -15.77 -1.40 11.11
CA ASP A 289 -16.01 -0.01 11.54
C ASP A 289 -15.83 0.24 13.05
N GLU A 290 -15.69 -0.81 13.86
CA GLU A 290 -15.55 -0.73 15.31
C GLU A 290 -14.17 -0.22 15.79
N ASP A 291 -13.12 -0.31 14.96
CA ASP A 291 -11.74 0.03 15.34
C ASP A 291 -11.33 1.49 14.99
N GLU A 292 -12.20 2.23 14.30
CA GLU A 292 -12.05 3.66 14.02
C GLU A 292 -13.12 4.43 14.80
N GLY A 293 -12.75 4.94 15.97
CA GLY A 293 -13.67 5.74 16.79
C GLY A 293 -14.36 6.82 15.96
N ALA A 294 -15.69 6.90 16.04
CA ALA A 294 -16.60 7.84 15.39
C ALA A 294 -15.91 8.88 14.47
N ARG A 295 -15.54 8.45 13.26
CA ARG A 295 -15.12 9.39 12.22
C ARG A 295 -16.37 10.07 11.66
N GLN A 296 -16.29 11.38 11.38
CA GLN A 296 -17.24 11.98 10.46
C GLN A 296 -17.03 11.28 9.12
N LEU A 297 -18.07 10.60 8.63
CA LEU A 297 -18.08 10.09 7.27
C LEU A 297 -17.83 11.28 6.34
N THR A 298 -16.84 11.16 5.47
CA THR A 298 -16.68 12.10 4.37
C THR A 298 -17.84 11.87 3.39
N PHE A 299 -18.15 12.88 2.56
CA PHE A 299 -19.17 12.70 1.51
C PHE A 299 -18.87 11.51 0.57
N GLU A 300 -17.59 11.15 0.42
CA GLU A 300 -17.12 9.98 -0.34
C GLU A 300 -17.45 8.66 0.37
N ASP A 301 -17.32 8.59 1.70
CA ASP A 301 -17.67 7.39 2.48
C ASP A 301 -19.16 7.07 2.33
N LEU A 302 -20.00 8.10 2.35
CA LEU A 302 -21.44 7.98 2.08
C LEU A 302 -21.70 7.53 0.64
N PHE A 303 -20.92 8.03 -0.32
CA PHE A 303 -21.05 7.65 -1.74
C PHE A 303 -20.60 6.21 -2.00
N LEU A 304 -19.55 5.72 -1.31
CA LEU A 304 -19.07 4.34 -1.39
C LEU A 304 -20.02 3.38 -0.66
N GLU A 305 -20.62 3.79 0.47
CA GLU A 305 -21.65 3.01 1.17
C GLU A 305 -22.95 2.91 0.37
N GLU A 306 -23.42 4.00 -0.26
CA GLU A 306 -24.56 3.96 -1.19
C GLU A 306 -24.31 2.98 -2.33
N ARG A 307 -23.11 2.98 -2.93
CA ARG A 307 -22.76 2.01 -3.98
C ARG A 307 -22.62 0.58 -3.46
N ALA A 308 -22.16 0.37 -2.23
CA ALA A 308 -22.09 -0.96 -1.62
C ALA A 308 -23.48 -1.52 -1.30
N ALA A 309 -24.45 -0.65 -0.96
CA ALA A 309 -25.85 -1.01 -0.75
C ALA A 309 -26.62 -1.23 -2.07
N GLU A 310 -26.22 -0.53 -3.15
CA GLU A 310 -26.84 -0.65 -4.48
C GLU A 310 -26.21 -1.73 -5.37
N ALA A 311 -25.06 -2.31 -5.01
CA ALA A 311 -24.35 -3.34 -5.79
C ALA A 311 -24.98 -4.74 -5.67
N GLY A 312 -26.23 -4.87 -6.13
CA GLY A 312 -26.72 -6.10 -6.74
C GLY A 312 -26.40 -6.09 -8.23
N ALA A 313 -25.24 -6.66 -8.61
CA ALA A 313 -24.79 -6.93 -9.98
C ALA A 313 -24.76 -5.74 -10.98
N GLU A 314 -23.58 -5.55 -11.58
CA GLU A 314 -23.22 -4.60 -12.66
C GLU A 314 -22.57 -3.29 -12.18
N HIS A 315 -21.32 -3.10 -12.61
CA HIS A 315 -20.47 -1.95 -12.33
C HIS A 315 -20.76 -0.79 -13.32
N PRO A 316 -21.38 0.33 -12.92
CA PRO A 316 -21.41 1.50 -13.80
C PRO A 316 -20.11 2.31 -13.69
N GLY A 317 -19.59 2.63 -14.88
CA GLY A 317 -18.30 3.21 -15.24
C GLY A 317 -17.72 4.31 -14.34
N HIS A 318 -16.49 4.06 -13.89
CA HIS A 318 -15.55 5.10 -13.47
C HIS A 318 -14.58 5.37 -14.62
N LEU A 319 -13.96 6.56 -14.66
CA LEU A 319 -12.91 6.90 -15.63
C LEU A 319 -11.79 5.85 -15.57
N HIS A 320 -11.85 4.86 -16.45
CA HIS A 320 -10.88 3.77 -16.53
C HIS A 320 -9.57 4.31 -17.09
N THR A 321 -8.68 4.73 -16.20
CA THR A 321 -7.28 4.43 -16.44
C THR A 321 -7.12 2.94 -16.11
N ALA A 322 -7.28 2.12 -17.15
CA ALA A 322 -7.47 0.67 -17.08
C ALA A 322 -6.23 -0.05 -16.50
N TYR A 323 -6.31 -0.43 -15.23
CA TYR A 323 -5.57 -1.58 -14.76
C TYR A 323 -6.51 -2.78 -14.75
N GLU A 324 -5.98 -3.93 -15.15
CA GLU A 324 -6.71 -5.16 -15.31
C GLU A 324 -6.22 -6.16 -14.28
N SER A 325 -7.15 -6.90 -13.69
CA SER A 325 -6.88 -7.96 -12.72
C SER A 325 -7.34 -9.29 -13.29
N VAL A 326 -6.41 -10.22 -13.45
CA VAL A 326 -6.67 -11.57 -13.95
C VAL A 326 -6.51 -12.55 -12.80
N SER A 327 -7.59 -13.24 -12.47
CA SER A 327 -7.54 -14.35 -11.52
C SER A 327 -7.31 -15.66 -12.25
N PHE A 328 -6.40 -16.47 -11.72
CA PHE A 328 -6.11 -17.82 -12.17
C PHE A 328 -6.28 -18.80 -11.01
N THR A 329 -6.94 -19.93 -11.26
CA THR A 329 -7.09 -21.01 -10.30
C THR A 329 -6.84 -22.35 -10.99
N SER A 330 -6.14 -23.26 -10.30
CA SER A 330 -5.84 -24.60 -10.80
C SER A 330 -5.91 -25.61 -9.67
N ASP A 331 -6.61 -26.70 -9.90
CA ASP A 331 -6.60 -27.92 -9.07
C ASP A 331 -5.49 -28.90 -9.47
N VAL A 332 -4.82 -28.62 -10.59
CA VAL A 332 -3.60 -29.30 -11.04
C VAL A 332 -2.37 -28.51 -10.58
N PRO A 333 -1.36 -29.15 -9.95
CA PRO A 333 -0.09 -28.51 -9.60
C PRO A 333 0.60 -27.89 -10.81
N LEU A 334 1.41 -26.86 -10.55
CA LEU A 334 2.25 -26.23 -11.55
C LEU A 334 3.60 -26.94 -11.66
N ASP A 335 4.12 -27.05 -12.89
CA ASP A 335 5.51 -27.42 -13.13
C ASP A 335 6.42 -26.25 -12.73
N PRO A 336 7.35 -26.45 -11.77
CA PRO A 336 8.20 -25.38 -11.26
C PRO A 336 9.03 -24.68 -12.34
N ARG A 337 9.52 -25.40 -13.35
CA ARG A 337 10.40 -24.83 -14.40
C ARG A 337 9.59 -23.98 -15.36
N ARG A 338 8.43 -24.47 -15.81
CA ARG A 338 7.54 -23.71 -16.71
C ARG A 338 7.02 -22.46 -16.01
N PHE A 339 6.61 -22.59 -14.75
CA PHE A 339 6.13 -21.45 -13.99
C PHE A 339 7.23 -20.41 -13.74
N MET A 340 8.46 -20.84 -13.42
CA MET A 340 9.60 -19.92 -13.31
C MET A 340 9.92 -19.25 -14.64
N SER A 341 9.85 -19.98 -15.76
CA SER A 341 10.03 -19.38 -17.09
C SER A 341 9.00 -18.29 -17.35
N PHE A 342 7.73 -18.51 -17.01
CA PHE A 342 6.66 -17.49 -17.11
C PHE A 342 6.97 -16.24 -16.27
N LEU A 343 7.43 -16.44 -15.03
CA LEU A 343 7.79 -15.35 -14.11
C LEU A 343 9.04 -14.58 -14.53
N ASP A 344 9.97 -15.24 -15.23
CA ASP A 344 11.19 -14.62 -15.76
C ASP A 344 10.93 -13.86 -17.07
N THR A 345 10.05 -14.37 -17.94
CA THR A 345 9.73 -13.72 -19.22
C THR A 345 8.77 -12.55 -19.09
N ARG A 346 7.93 -12.52 -18.04
CA ARG A 346 6.87 -11.54 -17.72
C ARG A 346 6.20 -10.90 -18.95
N PRO A 347 4.97 -11.30 -19.28
CA PRO A 347 4.21 -10.67 -20.35
C PRO A 347 4.12 -9.15 -20.19
N GLU A 348 4.13 -8.44 -21.31
CA GLU A 348 4.11 -6.97 -21.33
C GLU A 348 2.90 -6.43 -20.56
N GLY A 349 3.12 -5.36 -19.80
CA GLY A 349 2.07 -4.72 -18.99
C GLY A 349 1.79 -5.41 -17.65
N LEU A 350 2.30 -6.62 -17.40
CA LEU A 350 2.14 -7.29 -16.11
C LEU A 350 3.05 -6.66 -15.04
N TYR A 351 2.43 -6.08 -14.01
CA TYR A 351 3.16 -5.40 -12.95
C TYR A 351 3.34 -6.27 -11.70
N ARG A 352 2.24 -6.87 -11.23
CA ARG A 352 2.19 -7.50 -9.90
C ARG A 352 1.48 -8.84 -9.96
N ILE A 353 2.02 -9.82 -9.23
CA ILE A 353 1.41 -11.14 -9.05
C ILE A 353 1.39 -11.45 -7.57
N LYS A 354 0.24 -11.92 -7.08
CA LYS A 354 0.10 -12.41 -5.70
C LYS A 354 -0.71 -13.69 -5.67
N GLY A 355 -0.46 -14.54 -4.69
CA GLY A 355 -1.30 -15.71 -4.47
C GLY A 355 -0.54 -16.89 -3.89
N PHE A 356 -1.05 -18.09 -4.15
CA PHE A 356 -0.47 -19.35 -3.72
C PHE A 356 -0.25 -20.26 -4.91
N ALA A 357 0.93 -20.86 -5.00
CA ALA A 357 1.27 -21.87 -5.99
C ALA A 357 1.44 -23.24 -5.31
N ASP A 358 0.87 -24.27 -5.92
CA ASP A 358 1.10 -25.68 -5.59
C ASP A 358 2.08 -26.28 -6.62
N PHE A 359 3.16 -26.88 -6.13
CA PHE A 359 4.17 -27.58 -6.95
C PHE A 359 4.09 -29.10 -6.78
N GLY A 360 3.03 -29.61 -6.14
CA GLY A 360 2.66 -31.01 -6.18
C GLY A 360 3.72 -31.94 -5.61
N ALA A 361 4.32 -32.77 -6.48
CA ALA A 361 5.34 -33.72 -6.03
C ALA A 361 6.66 -33.05 -5.64
N GLY A 362 6.94 -31.83 -6.13
CA GLY A 362 8.17 -31.09 -5.82
C GLY A 362 8.28 -30.66 -4.35
N ASP A 363 7.13 -30.41 -3.71
CA ASP A 363 7.02 -30.25 -2.26
C ASP A 363 5.56 -30.49 -1.85
N ARG A 364 5.29 -31.69 -1.31
CA ARG A 364 3.93 -32.16 -1.03
C ARG A 364 3.31 -31.54 0.22
N ASP A 365 4.14 -30.98 1.09
CA ASP A 365 3.74 -30.51 2.41
C ASP A 365 3.45 -29.02 2.42
N ASN A 366 4.00 -28.27 1.46
CA ASN A 366 3.87 -26.83 1.39
C ASN A 366 3.12 -26.34 0.13
N ARG A 367 2.39 -25.24 0.31
CA ARG A 367 2.09 -24.28 -0.75
C ARG A 367 3.05 -23.12 -0.67
N TYR A 368 3.23 -22.42 -1.77
CA TYR A 368 4.15 -21.30 -1.85
C TYR A 368 3.37 -20.02 -2.04
N ALA A 369 3.37 -19.16 -1.01
CA ALA A 369 2.84 -17.81 -1.14
C ALA A 369 3.78 -17.01 -2.05
N LEU A 370 3.26 -16.57 -3.19
CA LEU A 370 3.97 -15.81 -4.20
C LEU A 370 3.68 -14.33 -4.03
N HIS A 371 4.74 -13.53 -4.02
CA HIS A 371 4.68 -12.09 -4.22
C HIS A 371 5.68 -11.69 -5.31
N ALA A 372 5.17 -11.11 -6.40
CA ALA A 372 6.01 -10.55 -7.45
C ALA A 372 5.57 -9.11 -7.75
N VAL A 373 6.54 -8.20 -7.87
CA VAL A 373 6.35 -6.81 -8.29
C VAL A 373 7.47 -6.45 -9.26
N GLY A 374 7.14 -5.99 -10.46
CA GLY A 374 8.08 -5.59 -11.52
C GLY A 374 9.13 -6.63 -11.90
N ARG A 375 10.32 -6.63 -11.30
CA ARG A 375 11.30 -7.74 -11.45
C ARG A 375 11.57 -8.52 -10.16
N PHE A 376 11.12 -7.99 -9.04
CA PHE A 376 11.23 -8.64 -7.75
C PHE A 376 10.27 -9.83 -7.67
N LEU A 377 10.78 -10.94 -7.12
CA LEU A 377 10.06 -12.20 -6.98
C LEU A 377 10.41 -12.79 -5.62
N ARG A 378 9.38 -13.22 -4.89
CA ARG A 378 9.52 -13.85 -3.59
C ARG A 378 8.53 -14.98 -3.42
N PHE A 379 9.03 -16.10 -2.88
CA PHE A 379 8.20 -17.19 -2.41
C PHE A 379 8.34 -17.37 -0.90
N VAL A 380 7.22 -17.71 -0.24
CA VAL A 380 7.21 -18.07 1.18
C VAL A 380 6.49 -19.42 1.32
N PRO A 381 7.19 -20.50 1.73
CA PRO A 381 6.57 -21.79 1.95
C PRO A 381 5.62 -21.72 3.15
N GLN A 382 4.45 -22.32 2.99
CA GLN A 382 3.43 -22.45 4.01
C GLN A 382 2.92 -23.88 4.00
N GLN A 383 2.90 -24.53 5.17
CA GLN A 383 2.34 -25.87 5.27
C GLN A 383 0.84 -25.86 4.95
N TRP A 384 0.40 -26.87 4.21
CA TRP A 384 -1.02 -27.08 3.94
C TRP A 384 -1.81 -27.35 5.22
N GLY A 385 -3.01 -26.78 5.32
CA GLY A 385 -3.95 -27.13 6.37
C GLY A 385 -4.48 -28.56 6.21
N ARG A 386 -4.82 -29.21 7.33
CA ARG A 386 -5.46 -30.54 7.27
C ARG A 386 -6.81 -30.45 6.56
N GLY A 387 -6.96 -31.20 5.46
CA GLY A 387 -8.20 -31.25 4.67
C GLY A 387 -8.45 -30.02 3.79
N GLU A 388 -7.46 -29.14 3.65
CA GLU A 388 -7.54 -28.00 2.75
C GLU A 388 -7.47 -28.45 1.27
N PRO A 389 -8.30 -27.90 0.36
CA PRO A 389 -8.18 -28.20 -1.06
C PRO A 389 -6.84 -27.66 -1.58
N ARG A 390 -6.08 -28.52 -2.26
CA ARG A 390 -4.80 -28.17 -2.85
C ARG A 390 -5.04 -27.43 -4.16
N LEU A 391 -5.04 -26.11 -4.09
CA LEU A 391 -5.30 -25.24 -5.22
C LEU A 391 -4.16 -24.24 -5.39
N THR A 392 -3.74 -24.04 -6.63
CA THR A 392 -3.04 -22.83 -7.03
C THR A 392 -4.08 -21.73 -7.23
N GLN A 393 -3.85 -20.56 -6.64
CA GLN A 393 -4.71 -19.38 -6.78
C GLN A 393 -3.83 -18.15 -6.94
N LEU A 394 -3.87 -17.51 -8.10
CA LEU A 394 -3.05 -16.35 -8.44
C LEU A 394 -3.93 -15.18 -8.87
N VAL A 395 -3.53 -13.98 -8.50
CA VAL A 395 -4.09 -12.71 -8.99
C VAL A 395 -2.95 -11.94 -9.64
N LEU A 396 -3.12 -11.66 -10.93
CA LEU A 396 -2.20 -10.92 -11.77
C LEU A 396 -2.79 -9.52 -12.01
N ILE A 397 -1.97 -8.49 -11.87
CA ILE A 397 -2.38 -7.09 -11.96
C ILE A 397 -1.43 -6.37 -12.91
N GLY A 398 -1.99 -5.68 -13.89
CA GLY A 398 -1.21 -4.99 -14.92
C GLY A 398 -2.02 -3.94 -15.67
N SER A 399 -1.44 -3.39 -16.74
CA SER A 399 -2.06 -2.39 -17.61
C SER A 399 -1.85 -2.79 -19.07
N GLY A 400 -2.94 -2.97 -19.81
CA GLY A 400 -2.89 -3.42 -21.21
C GLY A 400 -2.52 -4.90 -21.32
N ILE A 401 -2.94 -5.72 -20.36
CA ILE A 401 -2.61 -7.14 -20.31
C ILE A 401 -3.66 -7.95 -21.08
N ASP A 402 -3.21 -8.91 -21.89
CA ASP A 402 -4.11 -9.87 -22.52
C ASP A 402 -4.50 -10.96 -21.51
N ALA A 403 -5.71 -10.83 -20.94
CA ALA A 403 -6.20 -11.73 -19.92
C ALA A 403 -6.36 -13.18 -20.40
N GLU A 404 -6.70 -13.41 -21.67
CA GLU A 404 -6.85 -14.77 -22.22
C GLU A 404 -5.48 -15.39 -22.46
N ALA A 405 -4.55 -14.65 -23.07
CA ALA A 405 -3.18 -15.12 -23.27
C ALA A 405 -2.49 -15.47 -21.94
N LEU A 406 -2.64 -14.63 -20.91
CA LEU A 406 -2.12 -14.90 -19.56
C LEU A 406 -2.69 -16.19 -18.96
N ARG A 407 -4.00 -16.44 -19.12
CA ARG A 407 -4.62 -17.68 -18.63
C ARG A 407 -4.13 -18.90 -19.41
N GLU A 408 -3.91 -18.77 -20.71
CA GLU A 408 -3.40 -19.85 -21.55
C GLU A 408 -1.97 -20.22 -21.18
N GLU A 409 -1.07 -19.22 -21.05
CA GLU A 409 0.31 -19.43 -20.62
C GLU A 409 0.40 -20.10 -19.23
N LEU A 410 -0.38 -19.62 -18.26
CA LEU A 410 -0.47 -20.22 -16.93
C LEU A 410 -1.06 -21.64 -16.96
N SER A 411 -2.01 -21.89 -17.85
CA SER A 411 -2.55 -23.24 -18.05
C SER A 411 -1.51 -24.18 -18.65
N GLY A 412 -0.63 -23.69 -19.52
CA GLY A 412 0.53 -24.42 -20.04
C GLY A 412 1.59 -24.76 -18.99
N CYS A 413 1.60 -24.03 -17.87
CA CYS A 413 2.46 -24.30 -16.72
C CYS A 413 1.96 -25.47 -15.85
N ARG A 414 0.75 -26.00 -16.06
CA ARG A 414 0.25 -27.16 -15.31
C ARG A 414 1.13 -28.40 -15.56
N GLU A 415 1.38 -29.18 -14.52
CA GLU A 415 2.05 -30.48 -14.67
C GLU A 415 1.27 -31.34 -15.67
N SER A 416 1.99 -31.90 -16.65
CA SER A 416 1.41 -32.90 -17.55
C SER A 416 1.34 -34.24 -16.81
N ALA A 417 0.31 -35.05 -17.06
CA ALA A 417 0.08 -36.31 -16.35
C ALA A 417 1.36 -37.18 -16.24
N ARG A 418 1.63 -37.65 -15.02
CA ARG A 418 2.85 -38.36 -14.58
C ARG A 418 3.38 -39.41 -15.57
N PRO A 419 4.69 -39.43 -15.85
CA PRO A 419 5.42 -40.68 -16.11
C PRO A 419 5.52 -41.51 -14.80
N GLY A 420 5.55 -42.85 -14.90
CA GLY A 420 5.49 -43.78 -13.77
C GLY A 420 6.67 -43.70 -12.76
N PRO A 421 6.64 -44.48 -11.66
CA PRO A 421 7.52 -44.29 -10.51
C PRO A 421 8.95 -44.75 -10.80
N ASP A 422 9.91 -43.82 -10.89
CA ASP A 422 11.33 -44.15 -11.06
C ASP A 422 12.22 -43.20 -10.23
N MET A 423 13.20 -43.73 -9.49
CA MET A 423 14.03 -42.94 -8.54
C MET A 423 14.92 -41.88 -9.20
N ALA A 424 15.13 -41.94 -10.51
CA ALA A 424 15.79 -40.88 -11.27
C ALA A 424 14.94 -39.59 -11.34
N GLN A 425 13.63 -39.69 -11.15
CA GLN A 425 12.69 -38.58 -11.26
C GLN A 425 12.68 -37.69 -10.01
N ASP A 426 12.92 -38.24 -8.82
CA ASP A 426 12.97 -37.43 -7.58
C ASP A 426 14.13 -36.43 -7.63
N ALA A 427 15.29 -36.80 -8.19
CA ALA A 427 16.41 -35.88 -8.37
C ALA A 427 16.14 -34.80 -9.44
N ASP A 428 15.40 -35.13 -10.50
CA ASP A 428 15.02 -34.17 -11.54
C ASP A 428 13.91 -33.21 -11.09
N LEU A 429 13.04 -33.68 -10.19
CA LEU A 429 11.98 -32.91 -9.53
C LEU A 429 12.55 -32.02 -8.44
N GLU A 430 13.49 -32.51 -7.63
CA GLU A 430 14.27 -31.67 -6.72
C GLU A 430 14.95 -30.56 -7.53
N ARG A 431 15.65 -30.89 -8.62
CA ARG A 431 16.28 -29.89 -9.52
C ARG A 431 15.27 -28.94 -10.18
N SER A 432 14.03 -29.33 -10.39
CA SER A 432 13.01 -28.44 -10.97
C SER A 432 12.63 -27.35 -9.97
N MET A 433 12.59 -27.67 -8.68
CA MET A 433 12.31 -26.73 -7.60
C MET A 433 13.43 -25.72 -7.33
N TRP A 434 14.67 -25.92 -7.82
CA TRP A 434 15.79 -25.01 -7.54
C TRP A 434 15.52 -23.57 -7.99
N GLY A 435 14.79 -23.40 -9.09
CA GLY A 435 14.37 -22.08 -9.57
C GLY A 435 13.48 -21.36 -8.56
N VAL A 436 12.54 -22.08 -7.93
CA VAL A 436 11.62 -21.55 -6.91
C VAL A 436 12.35 -21.33 -5.59
N LEU A 437 13.10 -22.33 -5.12
CA LEU A 437 13.78 -22.33 -3.82
C LEU A 437 14.84 -21.24 -3.72
N ARG A 438 15.43 -20.81 -4.85
CA ARG A 438 16.34 -19.65 -4.90
C ARG A 438 15.69 -18.35 -4.41
N TYR A 439 14.37 -18.21 -4.57
CA TYR A 439 13.61 -17.02 -4.17
C TYR A 439 12.81 -17.24 -2.87
N VAL A 440 13.09 -18.34 -2.15
CA VAL A 440 12.59 -18.57 -0.80
C VAL A 440 13.57 -17.95 0.19
N GLU A 441 13.11 -17.00 1.00
CA GLU A 441 13.89 -16.51 2.13
C GLU A 441 14.16 -17.67 3.09
N GLN A 442 15.43 -18.04 3.26
CA GLN A 442 15.84 -18.97 4.29
C GLN A 442 15.58 -18.28 5.64
N ALA A 443 14.79 -18.92 6.50
CA ALA A 443 14.71 -18.46 7.88
C ALA A 443 16.13 -18.51 8.46
N PRO A 444 16.56 -17.50 9.24
CA PRO A 444 17.83 -17.60 9.94
C PRO A 444 17.80 -18.89 10.76
N ASP A 445 18.80 -19.75 10.54
CA ASP A 445 18.98 -20.98 11.30
C ASP A 445 18.80 -20.63 12.77
N THR A 446 17.75 -21.16 13.38
CA THR A 446 17.51 -20.96 14.81
C THR A 446 18.51 -21.88 15.52
N PRO A 447 19.50 -21.33 16.26
CA PRO A 447 20.50 -22.16 16.94
C PRO A 447 19.89 -23.02 18.06
#